data_AF-A0A9D5PUC8-F1
#
_entry.id   AF-A0A9D5PUC8-F1
#
_cell.length_a   1.000
_cell.length_b   1.000
_cell.length_c   1.000
_cell.angle_alpha   90.00
_cell.angle_beta   90.00
_cell.angle_gamma   90.00
#
_symmetry.space_group_name_H-M   'P 1'
#
loop_
_entity.id
_entity.type
_entity.pdbx_description
1 polymer ?
#
loop_
_entity_poly.entity_id
_entity_poly.type
_entity_poly.pdbx_seq_one_letter_code
_entity_poly.pdbx_strand_id
1 'polypeptide(L)'
;MAVKASPEVIREMKREITNTVRDIERISAGIRAGVARTSAWDDDKAMQFRELMDQIARLTAAPVDTLNAALPKLEQLAQSLDQYNRVKF
;
A
#
# COMPACT_ATOMS: atom_id res chain seq x y z
N MET A 1 3.11 28.72 2.98
CA MET A 1 3.83 27.59 3.58
C MET A 1 4.56 26.87 2.46
N ALA A 2 5.87 27.08 2.32
CA ALA A 2 6.66 26.26 1.41
C ALA A 2 6.80 24.89 2.07
N VAL A 3 6.32 23.84 1.39
CA VAL A 3 6.55 22.47 1.84
C VAL A 3 8.06 22.31 1.98
N LYS A 4 8.57 22.15 3.22
CA LYS A 4 10.00 21.88 3.50
C LYS A 4 10.39 20.44 3.11
N ALA A 5 9.79 19.88 2.05
CA ALA A 5 10.15 18.58 1.53
C ALA A 5 11.04 18.81 0.32
N SER A 6 12.30 18.39 0.39
CA SER A 6 13.15 18.40 -0.78
C SER A 6 12.66 17.34 -1.79
N PRO A 7 13.00 17.47 -3.08
CA PRO A 7 12.70 16.45 -4.09
C PRO A 7 13.13 15.03 -3.66
N GLU A 8 14.24 14.92 -2.93
CA GLU A 8 14.77 13.68 -2.38
C GLU A 8 13.81 13.07 -1.34
N VAL A 9 13.31 13.88 -0.40
CA VAL A 9 12.34 13.43 0.61
C VAL A 9 11.06 12.91 -0.05
N ILE A 10 10.62 13.53 -1.15
CA ILE A 10 9.42 13.08 -1.87
C ILE A 10 9.64 11.75 -2.60
N ARG A 11 10.84 11.54 -3.16
CA ARG A 11 11.22 10.25 -3.74
C ARG A 11 11.38 9.16 -2.69
N GLU A 12 11.87 9.52 -1.51
CA GLU A 12 11.92 8.61 -0.36
C GLU A 12 10.51 8.20 0.07
N MET A 13 9.58 9.14 0.23
CA MET A 13 8.16 8.83 0.51
C MET A 13 7.55 7.91 -0.56
N LYS A 14 7.84 8.14 -1.85
CA LYS A 14 7.41 7.24 -2.94
C LYS A 14 7.95 5.82 -2.75
N ARG A 15 9.21 5.68 -2.34
CA ARG A 15 9.85 4.38 -2.08
C ARG A 15 9.21 3.68 -0.89
N GLU A 16 8.95 4.40 0.19
CA GLU A 16 8.26 3.87 1.37
C GLU A 16 6.87 3.36 1.01
N ILE A 17 6.06 4.16 0.29
CA ILE A 17 4.73 3.73 -0.18
C ILE A 17 4.82 2.47 -1.05
N THR A 18 5.81 2.40 -1.94
CA THR A 18 6.02 1.21 -2.79
C THR A 18 6.32 -0.03 -1.95
N ASN A 19 7.13 0.11 -0.90
CA ASN A 19 7.42 -0.99 0.02
C ASN A 19 6.17 -1.38 0.82
N THR A 20 5.40 -0.40 1.32
CA THR A 20 4.14 -0.65 2.01
C THR A 20 3.13 -1.41 1.15
N VAL A 21 3.01 -1.07 -0.14
CA VAL A 21 2.16 -1.83 -1.08
C VAL A 21 2.61 -3.30 -1.17
N ARG A 22 3.91 -3.56 -1.31
CA ARG A 22 4.44 -4.94 -1.35
C ARG A 22 4.19 -5.70 -0.05
N ASP A 23 4.33 -5.04 1.10
CA ASP A 23 4.06 -5.65 2.39
C ASP A 23 2.57 -6.01 2.54
N ILE A 24 1.68 -5.12 2.10
CA ILE A 24 0.23 -5.39 2.04
C ILE A 24 -0.07 -6.60 1.15
N GLU A 25 0.52 -6.67 -0.05
CA GLU A 25 0.35 -7.81 -0.96
C GLU A 25 0.83 -9.12 -0.32
N ARG A 26 1.97 -9.10 0.36
CA ARG A 26 2.51 -10.26 1.09
C ARG A 26 1.58 -10.70 2.22
N ILE A 27 1.04 -9.76 2.99
CA ILE A 27 0.07 -10.06 4.07
C ILE A 27 -1.21 -10.65 3.48
N SER A 28 -1.75 -10.06 2.41
CA SER A 28 -2.95 -10.56 1.73
C SER A 28 -2.75 -11.99 1.20
N ALA A 29 -1.58 -12.28 0.62
CA ALA A 29 -1.21 -13.63 0.19
C ALA A 29 -1.12 -14.60 1.38
N GLY A 30 -0.54 -14.18 2.50
CA GLY A 30 -0.46 -14.97 3.73
C GLY A 30 -1.84 -15.31 4.31
N ILE A 31 -2.76 -14.34 4.33
CA ILE A 31 -4.15 -14.54 4.76
C ILE A 31 -4.83 -15.59 3.87
N ARG A 32 -4.75 -15.44 2.54
CA ARG A 32 -5.34 -16.39 1.58
C ARG A 32 -4.76 -17.80 1.73
N ALA A 33 -3.45 -17.91 1.92
CA ALA A 33 -2.79 -19.19 2.15
C ALA A 33 -3.25 -19.85 3.48
N GLY A 34 -3.47 -19.04 4.52
CA GLY A 34 -4.04 -19.49 5.80
C GLY A 34 -5.46 -20.04 5.65
N VAL A 35 -6.32 -19.33 4.91
CA VAL A 35 -7.71 -19.78 4.61
C VAL A 35 -7.71 -21.07 3.79
N ALA A 36 -6.83 -21.20 2.80
CA ALA A 36 -6.74 -22.40 1.99
C ALA A 36 -6.41 -23.66 2.83
N ARG A 37 -5.64 -23.50 3.91
CA ARG A 37 -5.29 -24.61 4.84
C ARG A 37 -6.46 -25.05 5.73
N THR A 38 -7.44 -24.19 5.96
CA THR A 38 -8.65 -24.52 6.74
C THR A 38 -9.82 -24.99 5.86
N SER A 39 -9.57 -25.23 4.57
CA SER A 39 -10.57 -25.70 3.59
C SER A 39 -11.23 -27.03 3.96
N ALA A 40 -10.55 -27.88 4.73
CA ALA A 40 -11.06 -29.17 5.20
C ALA A 40 -11.94 -29.08 6.46
N TRP A 41 -12.08 -27.90 7.08
CA TRP A 41 -12.91 -27.73 8.28
C TRP A 41 -14.34 -27.38 7.85
N ASP A 42 -15.33 -28.22 8.13
CA ASP A 42 -16.72 -28.02 7.65
C ASP A 42 -17.71 -27.52 8.71
N ASP A 43 -17.25 -27.27 9.93
CA ASP A 43 -18.10 -26.83 11.02
C ASP A 43 -18.52 -25.35 10.94
N ASP A 44 -19.51 -24.97 11.77
CA ASP A 44 -20.03 -23.60 11.84
C ASP A 44 -18.94 -22.56 12.21
N LYS A 45 -17.90 -22.96 12.96
CA LYS A 45 -16.79 -22.08 13.33
C LYS A 45 -15.86 -21.85 12.17
N ALA A 46 -15.66 -22.85 11.31
CA ALA A 46 -14.90 -22.73 10.09
C ALA A 46 -15.54 -21.77 9.09
N MET A 47 -16.88 -21.79 8.97
CA MET A 47 -17.60 -20.80 8.16
C MET A 47 -17.38 -19.37 8.68
N GLN A 48 -17.59 -19.14 9.98
CA GLN A 48 -17.34 -17.83 10.61
C GLN A 48 -15.89 -17.36 10.42
N PHE A 49 -14.93 -18.27 10.55
CA PHE A 49 -13.52 -17.99 10.32
C PHE A 49 -13.24 -17.59 8.87
N ARG A 50 -13.78 -18.30 7.88
CA ARG A 50 -13.60 -17.99 6.46
C ARG A 50 -14.17 -16.61 6.12
N GLU A 51 -15.38 -16.31 6.58
CA GLU A 51 -16.00 -14.99 6.38
C GLU A 51 -15.16 -13.85 6.97
N LEU A 52 -14.68 -14.04 8.21
CA LEU A 52 -13.83 -13.07 8.88
C LEU A 52 -12.52 -12.87 8.10
N MET A 53 -11.88 -13.95 7.66
CA MET A 53 -10.63 -13.87 6.92
C MET A 53 -10.79 -13.23 5.54
N ASP A 54 -11.91 -13.47 4.86
CA ASP A 54 -12.25 -12.78 3.61
C ASP A 54 -12.50 -11.28 3.83
N GLN A 55 -13.10 -10.91 4.97
CA GLN A 55 -13.23 -9.50 5.35
C GLN A 55 -11.87 -8.87 5.63
N ILE A 56 -10.99 -9.54 6.39
CA ILE A 56 -9.64 -9.06 6.67
C ILE A 56 -8.86 -8.92 5.36
N ALA A 57 -8.88 -9.91 4.47
CA ALA A 57 -8.19 -9.86 3.18
C ALA A 57 -8.62 -8.65 2.33
N ARG A 58 -9.92 -8.33 2.32
CA ARG A 58 -10.47 -7.15 1.64
C ARG A 58 -10.01 -5.85 2.28
N LEU A 59 -10.10 -5.73 3.61
CA LEU A 59 -9.66 -4.54 4.33
C LEU A 59 -8.15 -4.29 4.19
N THR A 60 -7.34 -5.36 4.18
CA THR A 60 -5.90 -5.28 3.97
C THR A 60 -5.56 -4.78 2.57
N ALA A 61 -6.27 -5.23 1.54
CA ALA A 61 -6.01 -4.82 0.15
C ALA A 61 -6.62 -3.45 -0.24
N ALA A 62 -7.66 -3.00 0.44
CA ALA A 62 -8.36 -1.74 0.15
C ALA A 62 -7.46 -0.49 0.00
N PRO A 63 -6.43 -0.25 0.83
CA PRO A 63 -5.56 0.92 0.68
C PRO A 63 -4.62 0.86 -0.53
N VAL A 64 -4.39 -0.31 -1.14
CA VAL A 64 -3.41 -0.48 -2.24
C VAL A 64 -3.69 0.44 -3.42
N ASP A 65 -4.96 0.57 -3.82
CA ASP A 65 -5.34 1.42 -4.95
C ASP A 65 -5.05 2.90 -4.67
N THR A 66 -5.35 3.35 -3.44
CA THR A 66 -5.05 4.72 -3.00
C THR A 66 -3.55 4.99 -2.98
N LEU A 67 -2.77 4.04 -2.46
CA LEU A 67 -1.31 4.13 -2.40
C LEU A 67 -0.69 4.16 -3.81
N ASN A 68 -1.15 3.29 -4.71
CA ASN A 68 -0.71 3.26 -6.11
C ASN A 68 -1.06 4.56 -6.85
N ALA A 69 -2.24 5.14 -6.59
CA ALA A 69 -2.65 6.42 -7.16
C ALA A 69 -1.83 7.62 -6.63
N ALA A 70 -1.20 7.49 -5.46
CA ALA A 70 -0.33 8.52 -4.89
C ALA A 70 1.07 8.54 -5.51
N LEU A 71 1.59 7.39 -5.96
CA LEU A 71 2.93 7.27 -6.55
C LEU A 71 3.22 8.25 -7.71
N PRO A 72 2.36 8.40 -8.74
CA PRO A 72 2.62 9.35 -9.82
C PRO A 72 2.52 10.80 -9.35
N LYS A 73 1.66 11.11 -8.36
CA LYS A 73 1.52 12.45 -7.80
C LYS A 73 2.77 12.88 -7.05
N LEU A 74 3.39 11.96 -6.31
CA LEU A 74 4.67 12.21 -5.63
C LEU A 74 5.80 12.41 -6.63
N GLU A 75 5.85 11.62 -7.71
CA GLU A 75 6.85 11.83 -8.76
C GLU A 75 6.72 13.20 -9.43
N GLN A 76 5.50 13.61 -9.78
CA GLN A 76 5.24 14.94 -10.34
C GLN A 76 5.65 16.06 -9.38
N LEU A 77 5.34 15.92 -8.08
CA LEU A 77 5.73 16.90 -7.07
C LEU A 77 7.26 17.02 -6.95
N ALA A 78 7.99 15.90 -6.95
CA ALA A 78 9.45 15.92 -6.92
C ALA A 78 10.03 16.64 -8.16
N GLN A 79 9.49 16.38 -9.35
CA GLN A 79 9.92 17.03 -10.59
C GLN A 79 9.63 18.54 -10.59
N SER A 80 8.45 18.96 -10.10
CA SER A 80 8.13 20.38 -9.98
C SER A 80 9.08 21.11 -9.03
N LEU A 81 9.50 20.46 -7.94
CA LEU A 81 10.46 21.04 -7.01
C LEU A 81 11.88 21.09 -7.56
N ASP A 82 12.32 20.07 -8.32
CA ASP A 82 13.60 20.12 -9.04
C ASP A 82 13.66 21.30 -10.00
N GLN A 83 12.59 21.52 -10.77
CA GLN A 83 12.49 22.64 -11.70
C GLN A 83 12.49 23.98 -10.97
N TYR A 84 11.73 24.10 -9.88
CA TYR A 84 11.69 25.31 -9.07
C TYR A 84 13.06 25.66 -8.49
N ASN A 85 13.78 24.65 -7.98
CA ASN A 85 15.13 24.83 -7.45
C ASN A 85 16.11 25.22 -8.55
N ARG A 86 15.98 24.71 -9.79
CA ARG A 86 16.84 25.11 -10.92
C ARG A 86 16.66 26.56 -11.37
N VAL A 87 15.47 27.14 -11.23
CA VAL A 87 15.18 28.53 -11.67
C VAL A 87 15.58 29.56 -10.62
N LYS A 88 15.78 29.15 -9.35
CA LYS A 88 16.10 30.04 -8.22
C LYS A 88 17.59 30.21 -7.88
N PHE A 89 18.50 29.80 -8.78
CA PHE A 89 19.93 30.07 -8.66
C PHE A 89 20.46 30.77 -9.90
#